data_AF-A0A6G3WXG8-F1
#
_entry.id   AF-A0A6G3WXG8-F1
#
_cell.length_a   1.000
_cell.length_b   1.000
_cell.length_c   1.000
_cell.angle_alpha   90.00
_cell.angle_beta   90.00
_cell.angle_gamma   90.00
#
_symmetry.space_group_name_H-M   'P 1'
#
loop_
_entity.id
_entity.type
_entity.pdbx_description
1 polymer ?
#
loop_
_entity_poly.entity_id
_entity_poly.type
_entity_poly.pdbx_seq_one_letter_code
_entity_poly.pdbx_strand_id
1 'polypeptide(L)'
;MLLSATPPPGPRPAQETRVREEAARHRALTPPRTHPLASITWLGPAASNPALAYRIGGDPADLAESVRWIEAAVRLPHWGRAHMPDHDLDAGWLLHHLALTLRW
;
A
#
# COMPACT_ATOMS: atom_id res chain seq x y z
N MET A 1 -28.98 -2.67 13.84
CA MET A 1 -27.91 -2.43 14.83
C MET A 1 -26.61 -2.26 14.07
N LEU A 2 -26.08 -1.03 14.01
CA LEU A 2 -24.72 -0.80 13.49
C LEU A 2 -23.75 -1.28 14.58
N LEU A 3 -23.06 -2.38 14.31
CA LEU A 3 -21.91 -2.79 15.12
C LEU A 3 -20.93 -1.61 15.12
N SER A 4 -20.59 -1.10 16.31
CA SER A 4 -19.52 -0.14 16.46
C SER A 4 -18.28 -0.71 15.78
N ALA A 5 -17.86 -0.09 14.67
CA ALA A 5 -16.70 -0.49 13.88
C ALA A 5 -15.38 -0.21 14.59
N THR A 6 -15.41 0.11 15.89
CA THR A 6 -14.23 0.42 16.68
C THR A 6 -13.79 -0.87 17.39
N PRO A 7 -12.78 -1.58 16.88
CA PRO A 7 -12.24 -2.75 17.57
C PRO A 7 -11.74 -2.35 18.96
N PRO A 8 -11.86 -3.24 19.96
CA PRO A 8 -11.53 -2.95 21.35
C PRO A 8 -10.08 -2.47 21.49
N PRO A 9 -9.81 -1.56 22.46
CA PRO A 9 -8.46 -1.10 22.74
C PRO A 9 -7.61 -2.22 23.35
N GLY A 10 -6.29 -2.18 23.12
CA GLY A 10 -5.33 -3.15 23.65
C GLY A 10 -4.26 -3.56 22.62
N PRO A 11 -3.21 -4.27 23.05
CA PRO A 11 -2.18 -4.79 22.15
C PRO A 11 -2.77 -5.69 21.07
N ARG A 12 -2.23 -5.63 19.84
CA ARG A 12 -2.72 -6.40 18.68
C ARG A 12 -1.58 -7.18 18.02
N PRO A 13 -0.94 -8.12 18.74
CA PRO A 13 0.30 -8.76 18.29
C PRO A 13 0.11 -9.56 16.98
N ALA A 14 -1.05 -10.16 16.77
CA ALA A 14 -1.35 -10.89 15.52
C ALA A 14 -1.47 -9.96 14.31
N GLN A 15 -2.15 -8.81 14.47
CA GLN A 15 -2.29 -7.81 13.41
C GLN A 15 -0.95 -7.14 13.10
N GLU A 16 -0.17 -6.81 14.13
CA GLU A 16 1.19 -6.27 13.96
C GLU A 16 2.10 -7.25 13.22
N THR A 17 2.08 -8.53 13.62
CA THR A 17 2.82 -9.60 12.93
C THR A 17 2.38 -9.68 11.47
N ARG A 18 1.08 -9.68 11.21
CA ARG A 18 0.53 -9.76 9.85
C ARG A 18 0.96 -8.58 8.97
N VAL A 19 0.99 -7.36 9.51
CA VAL A 19 1.48 -6.17 8.78
C VAL A 19 2.95 -6.33 8.42
N ARG A 20 3.79 -6.78 9.36
CA ARG A 20 5.23 -6.99 9.12
C ARG A 20 5.47 -8.09 8.08
N GLU A 21 4.73 -9.19 8.14
CA GLU A 21 4.80 -10.26 7.13
C GLU A 21 4.46 -9.75 5.73
N GLU A 22 3.39 -8.97 5.59
CA GLU A 22 2.99 -8.42 4.30
C GLU A 22 3.98 -7.36 3.81
N ALA A 23 4.54 -6.50 4.68
CA ALA A 23 5.62 -5.59 4.30
C ALA A 23 6.85 -6.35 3.78
N ALA A 24 7.23 -7.44 4.45
CA ALA A 24 8.34 -8.30 4.02
C ALA A 24 8.07 -8.99 2.67
N ARG A 25 6.82 -9.43 2.42
CA ARG A 25 6.42 -10.00 1.13
C ARG A 25 6.57 -8.98 0.00
N HIS A 26 6.10 -7.75 0.19
CA HIS A 26 6.24 -6.70 -0.83
C HIS A 26 7.71 -6.34 -1.08
N ARG A 27 8.55 -6.34 -0.04
CA ARG A 27 9.99 -6.12 -0.18
C ARG A 27 10.68 -7.12 -1.11
N ALA A 28 10.20 -8.35 -1.16
CA ALA A 28 10.72 -9.38 -2.07
C ALA A 28 10.25 -9.17 -3.53
N LEU A 29 9.27 -8.30 -3.78
CA LEU A 29 8.75 -8.04 -5.12
C LEU A 29 9.54 -6.91 -5.82
N THR A 30 9.60 -7.03 -7.15
CA THR A 30 10.16 -6.00 -8.03
C THR A 30 9.06 -5.08 -8.52
N PRO A 31 9.13 -3.76 -8.26
CA PRO A 31 8.16 -2.81 -8.74
C PRO A 31 8.14 -2.76 -10.26
N PRO A 32 6.94 -2.68 -10.86
CA PRO A 32 6.82 -2.61 -12.31
C PRO A 32 7.44 -1.31 -12.82
N ARG A 33 8.13 -1.39 -13.95
CA ARG A 33 8.66 -0.21 -14.67
C ARG A 33 7.68 0.35 -15.70
N THR A 34 6.72 -0.48 -16.11
CA THR A 34 5.69 -0.17 -17.09
C THR A 34 4.35 -0.66 -16.55
N HIS A 35 3.25 -0.03 -16.93
CA HIS A 35 1.92 -0.45 -16.48
C HIS A 35 1.65 -1.91 -16.88
N PRO A 36 1.40 -2.83 -15.92
CA PRO A 36 1.02 -4.20 -16.20
C PRO A 36 -0.29 -4.30 -17.01
N LEU A 37 -0.47 -5.37 -17.78
CA LEU A 37 -1.79 -5.67 -18.39
C LEU A 37 -2.81 -6.17 -17.36
N ALA A 38 -2.32 -6.71 -16.25
CA ALA A 38 -3.13 -7.13 -15.11
C ALA A 38 -3.50 -5.95 -14.20
N SER A 39 -4.37 -6.19 -13.20
CA SER A 39 -4.71 -5.15 -12.22
C SER A 39 -3.48 -4.71 -11.42
N ILE A 40 -3.44 -3.43 -11.08
CA ILE A 40 -2.36 -2.81 -10.30
C ILE A 40 -2.75 -2.44 -8.87
N THR A 41 -3.95 -2.82 -8.42
CA THR A 41 -4.47 -2.53 -7.06
C THR A 41 -3.50 -2.87 -5.94
N TRP A 42 -2.72 -3.93 -6.12
CA TRP A 42 -1.72 -4.40 -5.17
C TRP A 42 -0.57 -3.41 -4.92
N LEU A 43 -0.31 -2.45 -5.84
CA LEU A 43 0.68 -1.39 -5.63
C LEU A 43 0.35 -0.49 -4.43
N GLY A 44 -0.95 -0.32 -4.13
CA GLY A 44 -1.40 0.47 -2.98
C GLY A 44 -0.94 -0.15 -1.65
N PRO A 45 -1.35 -1.39 -1.33
CA PRO A 45 -0.85 -2.11 -0.15
C PRO A 45 0.67 -2.25 -0.11
N ALA A 46 1.34 -2.39 -1.27
CA ALA A 46 2.79 -2.43 -1.35
C ALA A 46 3.45 -1.15 -0.83
N ALA A 47 2.81 0.01 -0.99
CA ALA A 47 3.25 1.28 -0.40
C ALA A 47 2.83 1.44 1.07
N SER A 48 1.57 1.12 1.40
CA SER A 48 1.01 1.45 2.72
C SER A 48 1.41 0.48 3.83
N ASN A 49 1.62 -0.81 3.52
CA ASN A 49 2.03 -1.80 4.52
C ASN A 49 3.40 -1.49 5.13
N PRO A 50 4.46 -1.22 4.34
CA PRO A 50 5.74 -0.80 4.92
C PRO A 50 5.65 0.55 5.64
N ALA A 51 4.84 1.51 5.16
CA ALA A 51 4.61 2.74 5.95
C ALA A 51 3.96 2.46 7.30
N LEU A 52 2.95 1.58 7.36
CA LEU A 52 2.34 1.18 8.62
C LEU A 52 3.30 0.40 9.52
N ALA A 53 4.16 -0.45 8.95
CA ALA A 53 5.22 -1.13 9.69
C ALA A 53 6.20 -0.11 10.31
N TYR A 54 6.59 0.92 9.56
CA TYR A 54 7.39 2.03 10.07
C TYR A 54 6.67 2.80 11.19
N ARG A 55 5.36 3.08 11.07
CA ARG A 55 4.58 3.71 12.14
C ARG A 55 4.58 2.91 13.44
N ILE A 56 4.58 1.59 13.34
CA ILE A 56 4.54 0.67 14.49
C ILE A 56 5.94 0.50 15.11
N GLY A 57 6.96 0.26 14.28
CA GLY A 57 8.28 -0.17 14.73
C GLY A 57 9.40 0.86 14.62
N GLY A 58 9.23 1.90 13.81
CA GLY A 58 10.22 2.95 13.60
C GLY A 58 11.45 2.56 12.76
N ASP A 59 11.46 1.40 12.10
CA ASP A 59 12.61 0.96 11.29
C ASP A 59 12.72 1.77 9.99
N PRO A 60 13.81 2.54 9.77
CA PRO A 60 13.99 3.33 8.56
C PRO A 60 13.97 2.51 7.25
N ALA A 61 14.27 1.21 7.32
CA ALA A 61 14.21 0.33 6.15
C ALA A 61 12.76 0.14 5.64
N ASP A 62 11.78 0.14 6.54
CA ASP A 62 10.37 0.09 6.17
C ASP A 62 9.92 1.41 5.51
N LEU A 63 10.39 2.55 6.00
CA LEU A 63 10.13 3.84 5.36
C LEU A 63 10.72 3.90 3.95
N ALA A 64 11.98 3.48 3.78
CA ALA A 64 12.63 3.44 2.48
C ALA A 64 11.89 2.52 1.49
N GLU A 65 11.39 1.38 1.98
CA GLU A 65 10.60 0.44 1.18
C GLU A 65 9.26 1.06 0.74
N SER A 66 8.59 1.80 1.63
CA SER A 66 7.37 2.53 1.27
C SER A 66 7.62 3.56 0.17
N VAL A 67 8.69 4.36 0.29
CA VAL A 67 9.08 5.35 -0.72
C VAL A 67 9.33 4.68 -2.08
N ARG A 68 10.04 3.54 -2.09
CA ARG A 68 10.32 2.77 -3.30
C ARG A 68 9.05 2.40 -4.07
N TRP A 69 7.97 2.02 -3.36
CA TRP A 69 6.69 1.70 -3.96
C TRP A 69 5.88 2.92 -4.39
N ILE A 70 5.88 4.00 -3.59
CA ILE A 70 5.26 5.28 -3.99
C ILE A 70 5.85 5.74 -5.32
N GLU A 71 7.18 5.78 -5.41
CA GLU A 71 7.86 6.21 -6.62
C GLU A 71 7.52 5.32 -7.83
N ALA A 72 7.39 4.01 -7.63
CA ALA A 72 7.01 3.10 -8.71
C ALA A 72 5.60 3.37 -9.22
N ALA A 73 4.65 3.61 -8.31
CA ALA A 73 3.27 3.92 -8.66
C ALA A 73 3.14 5.25 -9.41
N VAL A 74 3.76 6.33 -8.91
CA VAL A 74 3.64 7.68 -9.50
C VAL A 74 4.39 7.85 -10.82
N ARG A 75 5.34 6.94 -11.14
CA ARG A 75 6.02 6.91 -12.44
C ARG A 75 5.16 6.31 -13.56
N LEU A 76 4.09 5.58 -13.22
CA LEU A 76 3.18 5.06 -14.24
C LEU A 76 2.45 6.22 -14.91
N PRO A 77 2.33 6.24 -16.25
CA PRO A 77 1.72 7.36 -16.97
C PRO A 77 0.22 7.50 -16.68
N HIS A 78 -0.43 6.37 -16.38
CA HIS A 78 -1.81 6.24 -15.94
C HIS A 78 -1.86 5.14 -14.89
N TRP A 79 -2.85 5.17 -14.01
CA TRP A 79 -3.18 4.14 -13.03
C TRP A 79 -4.36 3.27 -13.44
N GLY A 80 -5.11 3.70 -14.45
CA GLY A 80 -6.20 2.92 -15.02
C GLY A 80 -5.84 2.19 -16.31
N ARG A 81 -6.64 1.20 -16.67
CA ARG A 81 -6.53 0.47 -17.94
C ARG A 81 -6.83 1.36 -19.15
N ALA A 82 -6.32 0.95 -20.32
CA ALA A 82 -6.36 1.71 -21.57
C ALA A 82 -7.72 2.31 -22.01
N HIS A 83 -8.86 1.73 -21.62
CA HIS A 83 -10.19 2.24 -21.98
C HIS A 83 -10.85 3.12 -20.90
N MET A 84 -10.26 3.18 -19.69
CA MET A 84 -10.68 4.05 -18.58
C MET A 84 -9.42 4.52 -17.80
N PRO A 85 -8.52 5.28 -18.45
CA PRO A 85 -7.33 5.78 -17.77
C PRO A 85 -7.77 6.62 -16.56
N ASP A 86 -7.21 6.31 -15.39
CA ASP A 86 -7.29 7.09 -14.15
C ASP A 86 -8.68 7.25 -13.49
N HIS A 87 -9.69 6.54 -13.99
CA HIS A 87 -11.04 6.52 -13.43
C HIS A 87 -11.55 5.11 -13.13
N ASP A 88 -10.71 4.09 -13.30
CA ASP A 88 -11.05 2.73 -12.98
C ASP A 88 -10.84 2.39 -11.50
N LEU A 89 -11.26 1.18 -11.13
CA LEU A 89 -11.15 0.66 -9.78
C LEU A 89 -9.70 0.66 -9.27
N ASP A 90 -8.74 0.38 -10.15
CA ASP A 90 -7.33 0.31 -9.82
C ASP A 90 -6.81 1.69 -9.39
N ALA A 91 -7.12 2.74 -10.16
CA ALA A 91 -6.75 4.12 -9.85
C ALA A 91 -7.33 4.59 -8.50
N GLY A 92 -8.59 4.26 -8.22
CA GLY A 92 -9.25 4.62 -6.96
C GLY A 92 -8.60 3.98 -5.73
N TRP A 93 -8.32 2.67 -5.79
CA TRP A 93 -7.63 1.96 -4.70
C TRP A 93 -6.19 2.43 -4.51
N LEU A 94 -5.47 2.64 -5.61
CA LEU A 94 -4.10 3.12 -5.55
C LEU A 94 -4.03 4.51 -4.89
N LEU A 95 -4.90 5.44 -5.32
CA LEU A 95 -4.98 6.78 -4.73
C LEU A 95 -5.31 6.73 -3.23
N HIS A 96 -6.24 5.88 -2.82
CA HIS A 96 -6.59 5.70 -1.40
C HIS A 96 -5.37 5.31 -0.56
N HIS A 97 -4.62 4.30 -1.01
CA HIS A 97 -3.43 3.84 -0.29
C HIS A 97 -2.29 4.87 -0.31
N LEU A 98 -2.05 5.54 -1.45
CA LEU A 98 -1.02 6.58 -1.52
C LEU A 98 -1.33 7.76 -0.59
N ALA A 99 -2.60 8.17 -0.48
CA ALA A 99 -3.01 9.22 0.45
C ALA A 99 -2.81 8.83 1.93
N LEU A 100 -3.09 7.57 2.30
CA LEU A 100 -2.79 7.06 3.64
C LEU A 100 -1.28 7.07 3.91
N THR A 101 -0.51 6.55 2.95
CA THR A 101 0.94 6.39 3.05
C THR A 101 1.65 7.73 3.20
N LEU A 102 1.27 8.75 2.41
CA LEU A 102 1.86 10.09 2.49
C LEU A 102 1.58 10.80 3.82
N ARG A 103 0.49 10.44 4.51
CA ARG A 103 0.13 11.03 5.81
C ARG A 103 0.88 10.38 6.97
N TRP A 104 1.19 9.10 6.87
CA TRP A 104 1.80 8.29 7.93
C TRP A 104 3.29 8.57 8.04
#